data_AF-A0A0C1FEX2-F1
#
_entry.id   AF-A0A0C1FEX2-F1
#
_cell.length_a   1.000
_cell.length_b   1.000
_cell.length_c   1.000
_cell.angle_alpha   90.00
_cell.angle_beta   90.00
_cell.angle_gamma   90.00
#
_symmetry.space_group_name_H-M   'P 1'
#
loop_
_entity.id
_entity.type
_entity.pdbx_description
1 polymer ?
#
loop_
_entity_poly.entity_id
_entity_poly.type
_entity_poly.pdbx_seq_one_letter_code
_entity_poly.pdbx_strand_id
1 'polypeptide(L)'
;MQTTILYIGRDAEITIVMERLLNARPEWKGICVCTDEEAVALCETQNLDLVLLGNGINAECEKVLRAKLTALQPGLKIVQHYGGGSGLLYGEIMSALS
;
A
#
# COMPACT_ATOMS: atom_id res chain seq x y z
N MET A 1 -3.12 -10.17 15.46
CA MET A 1 -3.86 -9.99 14.19
C MET A 1 -2.83 -9.58 13.16
N GLN A 2 -2.88 -10.13 11.94
CA GLN A 2 -1.91 -9.82 10.89
C GLN A 2 -2.37 -8.57 10.14
N THR A 3 -1.53 -7.54 10.05
CA THR A 3 -1.87 -6.29 9.34
C THR A 3 -1.65 -6.47 7.84
N THR A 4 -2.68 -6.30 7.05
CA THR A 4 -2.58 -6.42 5.59
C THR A 4 -2.26 -5.07 4.98
N ILE A 5 -1.07 -4.99 4.39
CA ILE A 5 -0.50 -3.78 3.82
C ILE A 5 -0.39 -3.97 2.31
N LEU A 6 -1.16 -3.19 1.56
CA LEU A 6 -1.09 -3.17 0.10
C LEU A 6 -0.14 -2.07 -0.34
N TYR A 7 0.92 -2.39 -1.06
CA TYR A 7 1.79 -1.45 -1.72
C TYR A 7 1.49 -1.42 -3.23
N ILE A 8 1.23 -0.24 -3.79
CA ILE A 8 1.04 -0.03 -5.22
C ILE A 8 2.14 0.85 -5.77
N GLY A 9 2.93 0.35 -6.72
CA GLY A 9 4.02 1.11 -7.35
C GLY A 9 4.09 0.84 -8.84
N ARG A 10 4.49 1.83 -9.65
CA ARG A 10 4.65 1.62 -11.10
C ARG A 10 5.91 0.85 -11.47
N ASP A 11 6.84 0.75 -10.53
CA ASP A 11 8.16 0.16 -10.74
C ASP A 11 8.24 -1.23 -10.11
N ALA A 12 8.22 -2.27 -10.95
CA ALA A 12 8.18 -3.66 -10.51
C ALA A 12 9.39 -4.07 -9.65
N GLU A 13 10.58 -3.49 -9.90
CA GLU A 13 11.78 -3.82 -9.13
C GLU A 13 11.62 -3.37 -7.68
N ILE A 14 11.10 -2.15 -7.47
CA ILE A 14 10.79 -1.63 -6.14
C ILE A 14 9.68 -2.45 -5.48
N THR A 15 8.64 -2.81 -6.22
CA THR A 15 7.50 -3.59 -5.68
C THR A 15 7.97 -4.94 -5.13
N ILE A 16 8.88 -5.64 -5.82
CA ILE A 16 9.45 -6.92 -5.37
C ILE A 16 10.23 -6.76 -4.06
N VAL A 17 11.03 -5.69 -3.94
CA VAL A 17 11.79 -5.41 -2.72
C VAL A 17 10.85 -5.11 -1.56
N MET A 18 9.80 -4.30 -1.79
CA MET A 18 8.82 -3.97 -0.76
C MET A 18 8.02 -5.18 -0.31
N GLU A 19 7.61 -6.05 -1.24
CA GLU A 19 6.92 -7.30 -0.89
C GLU A 19 7.77 -8.12 0.07
N ARG A 20 9.06 -8.30 -0.24
CA ARG A 20 9.99 -9.04 0.62
C ARG A 20 10.17 -8.39 1.98
N LEU A 21 10.28 -7.06 2.05
CA LEU A 21 10.46 -6.33 3.31
C LEU A 21 9.22 -6.39 4.21
N LEU A 22 8.03 -6.25 3.62
CA LEU A 22 6.78 -6.32 4.34
C LEU A 22 6.53 -7.75 4.84
N ASN A 23 6.75 -8.77 3.99
CA ASN A 23 6.59 -10.18 4.36
C ASN A 23 7.77 -10.73 5.20
N ALA A 24 8.86 -9.99 5.36
CA ALA A 24 9.93 -10.36 6.28
C ALA A 24 9.45 -10.38 7.75
N ARG A 25 8.34 -9.69 8.05
CA ARG A 25 7.72 -9.68 9.38
C ARG A 25 6.47 -10.56 9.37
N PRO A 26 6.35 -11.55 10.27
CA PRO A 26 5.17 -12.42 10.31
C PRO A 26 3.88 -11.66 10.72
N GLU A 27 4.04 -10.54 11.41
CA GLU A 27 2.95 -9.66 11.84
C GLU A 27 2.28 -8.93 10.67
N TRP A 28 2.98 -8.80 9.54
CA TRP A 28 2.52 -8.04 8.38
C TRP A 28 2.34 -8.95 7.19
N LYS A 29 1.31 -8.66 6.39
CA LYS A 29 1.08 -9.27 5.09
C LYS A 29 1.27 -8.20 4.03
N GLY A 30 2.44 -8.20 3.41
CA GLY A 30 2.75 -7.30 2.30
C GLY A 30 2.16 -7.82 1.01
N ILE A 31 1.34 -7.02 0.34
CA ILE A 31 0.81 -7.34 -0.98
C ILE A 31 1.24 -6.23 -1.91
N CYS A 32 1.76 -6.57 -3.07
CA CYS A 32 2.45 -5.65 -3.95
C CYS A 32 1.84 -5.72 -5.35
N VAL A 33 1.35 -4.60 -5.86
CA VAL A 33 0.67 -4.52 -7.16
C VAL A 33 1.23 -3.38 -8.01
N CYS A 34 1.18 -3.55 -9.33
CA CYS A 34 1.67 -2.55 -10.27
C CYS A 34 0.54 -1.73 -10.94
N THR A 35 -0.71 -2.14 -10.73
CA THR A 35 -1.88 -1.54 -11.37
C THR A 35 -2.97 -1.22 -10.37
N ASP A 36 -3.74 -0.19 -10.69
CA ASP A 36 -4.84 0.30 -9.88
C ASP A 36 -5.99 -0.72 -9.81
N GLU A 37 -6.20 -1.47 -10.89
CA GLU A 37 -7.22 -2.50 -10.99
C GLU A 37 -6.98 -3.65 -10.02
N GLU A 38 -5.72 -4.11 -9.90
CA GLU A 38 -5.37 -5.16 -8.95
C GLU A 38 -5.50 -4.67 -7.50
N ALA A 39 -5.09 -3.43 -7.22
CA ALA A 39 -5.29 -2.82 -5.90
C ALA A 39 -6.78 -2.81 -5.49
N VAL A 40 -7.65 -2.43 -6.43
CA VAL A 40 -9.11 -2.39 -6.23
C VAL A 40 -9.66 -3.80 -6.02
N ALA A 41 -9.31 -4.76 -6.87
CA ALA A 41 -9.77 -6.15 -6.74
C ALA A 41 -9.33 -6.78 -5.39
N LEU A 42 -8.13 -6.46 -4.92
CA LEU A 42 -7.66 -6.86 -3.59
C LEU A 42 -8.50 -6.24 -2.47
N CYS A 43 -8.80 -4.95 -2.60
CA CYS A 43 -9.64 -4.23 -1.64
C CYS A 43 -11.11 -4.75 -1.62
N GLU A 44 -11.59 -5.33 -2.72
CA GLU A 44 -12.90 -5.98 -2.81
C GLU A 44 -12.90 -7.41 -2.26
N THR A 45 -11.84 -8.17 -2.52
CA THR A 45 -11.74 -9.59 -2.12
C THR A 45 -11.37 -9.77 -0.66
N GLN A 46 -10.63 -8.83 -0.07
CA GLN A 46 -10.17 -8.88 1.31
C GLN A 46 -10.07 -7.50 1.95
N ASN A 47 -10.22 -7.46 3.27
CA ASN A 47 -10.01 -6.24 4.03
C ASN A 47 -8.53 -5.88 4.08
N LEU A 48 -8.22 -4.63 3.77
CA LEU A 48 -6.88 -4.08 3.82
C LEU A 48 -6.83 -3.15 5.04
N ASP A 49 -5.74 -3.18 5.79
CA ASP A 49 -5.56 -2.26 6.91
C ASP A 49 -4.91 -0.95 6.45
N LEU A 50 -3.98 -1.07 5.48
CA LEU A 50 -3.18 0.03 5.00
C LEU A 50 -2.88 -0.11 3.51
N VAL A 51 -2.91 1.01 2.78
CA VAL A 51 -2.43 1.12 1.40
C VAL A 51 -1.29 2.11 1.33
N LEU A 52 -0.17 1.67 0.76
CA LEU A 52 1.03 2.44 0.51
C LEU A 52 1.11 2.76 -0.99
N LEU A 53 1.05 4.03 -1.33
CA LEU A 53 1.23 4.51 -2.69
C LEU A 53 2.73 4.75 -2.91
N GLY A 54 3.34 3.93 -3.76
CA GLY A 54 4.75 3.98 -4.09
C GLY A 54 5.10 4.93 -5.22
N ASN A 55 6.34 4.81 -5.70
CA ASN A 55 6.87 5.68 -6.75
C ASN A 55 6.13 5.48 -8.09
N GLY A 56 5.95 6.59 -8.82
CA GLY A 56 5.25 6.65 -10.11
C GLY A 56 3.73 6.81 -10.02
N ILE A 57 3.16 6.91 -8.82
CA ILE A 57 1.76 7.33 -8.65
C ILE A 57 1.71 8.86 -8.65
N ASN A 58 1.16 9.44 -9.73
CA ASN A 58 0.92 10.87 -9.80
C ASN A 58 -0.25 11.30 -8.89
N ALA A 59 -0.30 12.57 -8.51
CA ALA A 59 -1.35 13.12 -7.65
C ALA A 59 -2.78 12.90 -8.21
N GLU A 60 -2.96 12.92 -9.52
CA GLU A 60 -4.25 12.61 -10.15
C GLU A 60 -4.62 11.13 -9.98
N CYS A 61 -3.65 10.24 -10.18
CA CYS A 61 -3.84 8.80 -10.01
C CYS A 61 -4.13 8.43 -8.56
N GLU A 62 -3.40 9.04 -7.62
CA GLU A 62 -3.69 8.93 -6.18
C GLU A 62 -5.14 9.32 -5.88
N LYS A 63 -5.60 10.49 -6.33
CA LYS A 63 -6.96 10.95 -6.02
C LYS A 63 -8.02 9.96 -6.49
N VAL A 64 -7.85 9.42 -7.70
CA VAL A 64 -8.77 8.42 -8.26
C VAL A 64 -8.71 7.12 -7.45
N LEU A 65 -7.51 6.60 -7.16
CA LEU A 65 -7.34 5.37 -6.41
C LEU A 65 -7.90 5.51 -4.99
N ARG A 66 -7.56 6.60 -4.31
CA ARG A 66 -8.06 6.93 -2.97
C ARG A 66 -9.58 7.01 -2.94
N ALA A 67 -10.20 7.65 -3.93
CA ALA A 67 -11.65 7.71 -4.04
C ALA A 67 -12.27 6.30 -4.21
N LYS A 68 -11.71 5.47 -5.10
CA LYS A 68 -12.18 4.08 -5.31
C LYS A 68 -12.03 3.24 -4.04
N LEU A 69 -10.86 3.26 -3.42
CA LEU A 69 -10.56 2.50 -2.22
C LEU A 69 -11.43 2.95 -1.03
N THR A 70 -11.61 4.26 -0.83
CA THR A 70 -12.46 4.79 0.24
C THR A 70 -13.94 4.49 -0.03
N ALA A 71 -14.36 4.40 -1.29
CA ALA A 71 -15.72 4.00 -1.63
C ALA A 71 -15.99 2.52 -1.29
N LEU A 72 -14.97 1.66 -1.39
CA LEU A 72 -15.05 0.25 -1.02
C LEU A 72 -14.89 0.03 0.49
N GLN A 73 -13.87 0.67 1.08
CA GLN A 73 -13.53 0.59 2.50
C GLN A 73 -13.34 2.01 3.05
N PRO A 74 -14.39 2.65 3.59
CA PRO A 74 -14.33 4.03 4.07
C PRO A 74 -13.40 4.25 5.26
N GLY A 75 -12.98 3.19 5.95
CA GLY A 75 -11.99 3.22 7.04
C GLY A 75 -10.56 2.92 6.60
N LEU A 76 -10.30 2.72 5.30
CA LEU A 76 -8.99 2.30 4.81
C LEU A 76 -7.97 3.42 4.97
N LYS A 77 -6.84 3.09 5.59
CA LYS A 77 -5.71 4.03 5.75
C LYS A 77 -4.89 4.03 4.47
N ILE A 78 -4.64 5.20 3.90
CA ILE A 78 -3.90 5.36 2.64
C ILE A 78 -2.78 6.36 2.88
N VAL A 79 -1.55 5.96 2.56
CA VAL A 79 -0.32 6.71 2.81
C VAL A 79 0.50 6.78 1.54
N GLN A 80 1.00 7.97 1.20
CA GLN A 80 1.90 8.15 0.06
C GLN A 80 3.35 8.00 0.51
N HIS A 81 4.03 6.98 -0.01
CA HIS A 81 5.45 6.72 0.19
C HIS A 81 6.25 7.38 -0.92
N TYR A 82 6.90 8.50 -0.60
CA TYR A 82 7.69 9.29 -1.56
C TYR A 82 9.09 8.74 -1.83
N GLY A 83 9.43 7.57 -1.30
CA GLY A 83 10.79 7.04 -1.33
C GLY A 83 11.69 7.65 -0.25
N GLY A 84 12.87 7.04 -0.04
CA GLY A 84 13.84 7.48 0.97
C GLY A 84 14.40 6.39 1.89
N GLY A 85 14.11 5.11 1.58
CA GLY A 85 14.68 3.96 2.27
C GLY A 85 13.71 3.27 3.25
N SER A 86 14.10 2.10 3.75
CA SER A 86 13.26 1.22 4.58
C SER A 86 12.88 1.82 5.94
N GLY A 87 13.69 2.74 6.49
CA GLY A 87 13.41 3.41 7.75
C GLY A 87 12.24 4.40 7.69
N LEU A 88 12.12 5.15 6.59
CA LEU A 88 11.01 6.09 6.39
C LEU A 88 9.70 5.35 6.15
N LEU A 89 9.72 4.31 5.31
CA LEU A 89 8.59 3.41 5.09
C LEU A 89 8.01 2.89 6.42
N TYR A 90 8.88 2.42 7.32
CA TYR A 90 8.46 1.90 8.62
C TYR A 90 7.77 2.98 9.46
N GLY A 91 8.35 4.17 9.54
CA GLY A 91 7.78 5.30 10.28
C GLY A 91 6.42 5.72 9.73
N GLU A 92 6.27 5.77 8.40
CA GLU A 92 5.02 6.11 7.72
C GLU A 92 3.91 5.07 8.00
N ILE A 93 4.24 3.77 7.89
CA ILE A 93 3.31 2.67 8.22
C ILE A 93 2.88 2.76 9.69
N MET A 94 3.84 2.85 10.61
CA MET A 94 3.55 2.89 12.04
C MET A 94 2.74 4.12 12.43
N SER A 95 3.07 5.29 11.86
CA SER A 95 2.31 6.53 12.10
C SER A 95 0.88 6.43 11.58
N ALA A 96 0.65 5.70 10.49
CA ALA A 96 -0.70 5.49 9.98
C ALA A 96 -1.45 4.47 10.82
N LEU A 97 -0.80 3.39 11.26
CA LEU A 97 -1.42 2.33 12.05
C LEU A 97 -1.70 2.72 13.51
N SER A 98 -0.95 3.68 14.07
CA SER A 98 -1.07 4.15 15.45
C SER A 98 -2.36 4.91 15.76
#